data_AF-A0A2G5SZT1-F1
#
_entry.id   AF-A0A2G5SZT1-F1
#
_cell.length_a   1.000
_cell.length_b   1.000
_cell.length_c   1.000
_cell.angle_alpha   90.00
_cell.angle_beta   90.00
_cell.angle_gamma   90.00
#
_symmetry.space_group_name_H-M   'P 1'
#
loop_
_entity.id
_entity.type
_entity.pdbx_description
1 polymer ?
#
loop_
_entity_poly.entity_id
_entity_poly.type
_entity_poly.pdbx_seq_one_letter_code
_entity_poly.pdbx_strand_id
1 'polypeptide(L)'
;MFTNIIFSVLKGFSSRMTSKLEAVHFIPWRALIVTGCFVTYFIILGFTMLVPVLTPQHYFVAHKPIFGSSRQTIKNITKTDYWDKCELPVYDFYDEEILSYVEPNENPIPYCNPDYKPITTLINGSWGLKYQRMKLECRSRCHWHKSERVNRIGNWSYKPGPVNCEVLEAVCAKNGTDVYGYLHTQVIPTPPKEPKLENKQLKQYDVTVILLDSLAYSQARRSLPRTITYMSNHMDAVIFPYINKVGDNSRPNGAALWFGKLLEKLDRSLFDEGNVAPDWTQEYMCNVFKDNETSLFHEFQKYGYKTLLAEDWAEGTLNWPNCRGFKKPPIDHYMRPFQNAMERKYHGVEVTKNHLNGDMCREYHHTLLDYLGQFLDAYPDQKKFSWV
;
A
#
# COMPACT_ATOMS: atom_id res chain seq x y z
N MET A 1 -14.48 -10.10 -61.15
CA MET A 1 -14.52 -10.96 -62.34
C MET A 1 -15.97 -11.29 -62.65
N PHE A 2 -16.71 -10.34 -63.23
CA PHE A 2 -18.07 -10.58 -63.73
C PHE A 2 -18.30 -9.64 -64.90
N THR A 3 -18.10 -10.22 -66.07
CA THR A 3 -18.61 -9.82 -67.37
C THR A 3 -20.14 -9.77 -67.34
N ASN A 4 -20.74 -8.89 -68.15
CA ASN A 4 -21.54 -9.29 -69.30
C ASN A 4 -21.98 -8.01 -70.04
N ILE A 5 -21.40 -7.65 -71.18
CA ILE A 5 -21.53 -8.25 -72.53
C ILE A 5 -22.90 -7.92 -73.17
N ILE A 6 -22.94 -6.84 -73.95
CA ILE A 6 -23.10 -6.74 -75.43
C ILE A 6 -24.56 -6.74 -75.92
N PHE A 7 -24.96 -5.63 -76.56
CA PHE A 7 -25.47 -5.47 -77.95
C PHE A 7 -26.36 -4.20 -77.99
N SER A 8 -25.90 -3.06 -78.51
CA SER A 8 -25.74 -2.67 -79.93
C SER A 8 -27.04 -2.15 -80.59
N VAL A 9 -26.87 -1.21 -81.53
CA VAL A 9 -27.83 -0.59 -82.48
C VAL A 9 -28.47 0.69 -81.90
N LEU A 10 -28.12 1.92 -82.30
CA LEU A 10 -28.15 2.55 -83.65
C LEU A 10 -27.10 3.69 -83.75
N LYS A 11 -26.17 3.66 -84.72
CA LYS A 11 -26.10 4.55 -85.92
C LYS A 11 -26.65 5.97 -85.69
N GLY A 12 -25.96 7.09 -85.90
CA GLY A 12 -24.72 7.42 -86.60
C GLY A 12 -24.91 8.80 -87.25
N PHE A 13 -24.03 9.78 -87.00
CA PHE A 13 -23.82 10.95 -87.87
C PHE A 13 -22.39 11.47 -87.69
N SER A 14 -21.82 11.97 -88.77
CA SER A 14 -20.39 11.98 -89.12
C SER A 14 -19.87 13.39 -89.42
N SER A 15 -18.61 13.65 -89.01
CA SER A 15 -17.60 14.60 -89.60
C SER A 15 -17.86 16.12 -89.43
N ARG A 16 -16.89 17.06 -89.34
CA ARG A 16 -15.43 17.11 -89.59
C ARG A 16 -14.80 18.42 -89.04
N MET A 17 -13.51 18.36 -88.66
CA MET A 17 -12.43 19.41 -88.68
C MET A 17 -12.49 20.64 -87.72
N THR A 18 -11.71 20.68 -86.62
CA THR A 18 -10.27 21.03 -86.39
C THR A 18 -9.96 22.53 -86.16
N SER A 19 -9.40 22.92 -84.99
CA SER A 19 -7.99 23.39 -84.88
C SER A 19 -7.52 23.72 -83.43
N LYS A 20 -6.40 23.08 -83.03
CA LYS A 20 -5.22 23.54 -82.24
C LYS A 20 -5.34 24.02 -80.76
N LEU A 21 -5.14 23.07 -79.83
CA LEU A 21 -4.42 23.18 -78.53
C LEU A 21 -2.88 23.20 -78.78
N GLU A 22 -1.95 23.60 -77.90
CA GLU A 22 -1.88 24.38 -76.66
C GLU A 22 -0.37 24.68 -76.43
N ALA A 23 -0.10 25.68 -75.59
CA ALA A 23 1.22 26.14 -75.20
C ALA A 23 1.99 25.15 -74.29
N VAL A 24 3.32 25.18 -74.34
CA VAL A 24 4.18 24.59 -73.29
C VAL A 24 5.26 25.59 -72.91
N HIS A 25 5.11 26.21 -71.73
CA HIS A 25 6.20 26.91 -71.05
C HIS A 25 6.95 25.92 -70.15
N PHE A 26 8.26 25.81 -70.37
CA PHE A 26 9.17 24.88 -69.71
C PHE A 26 9.52 25.38 -68.30
N ILE A 27 8.92 24.78 -67.26
CA ILE A 27 9.26 25.04 -65.86
C ILE A 27 10.44 24.13 -65.46
N PRO A 28 11.54 24.66 -64.87
CA PRO A 28 12.70 23.86 -64.52
C PRO A 28 12.43 23.05 -63.23
N TRP A 29 11.78 21.90 -63.38
CA TRP A 29 11.43 20.98 -62.30
C TRP A 29 12.61 20.58 -61.41
N ARG A 30 13.84 20.57 -61.94
CA ARG A 30 15.04 20.25 -61.15
C ARG A 30 15.34 21.29 -60.06
N ALA A 31 15.13 22.57 -60.34
CA ALA A 31 15.35 23.62 -59.34
C ALA A 31 14.31 23.54 -58.22
N LEU A 32 13.03 23.32 -58.56
CA LEU A 32 11.95 23.18 -57.59
C LEU A 32 12.13 21.93 -56.70
N ILE A 33 12.57 20.81 -57.26
CA ILE A 33 12.82 19.58 -56.49
C ILE A 33 14.02 19.76 -55.55
N VAL A 34 15.12 20.35 -56.03
CA VAL A 34 16.32 20.58 -55.19
C VAL A 34 16.00 21.57 -54.06
N THR A 35 15.26 22.64 -54.35
CA THR A 35 14.86 23.63 -53.33
C THR A 35 13.89 23.00 -52.32
N GLY A 36 12.94 22.20 -52.79
CA GLY A 36 12.02 21.45 -51.92
C GLY A 36 12.73 20.47 -50.99
N CYS A 37 13.70 19.70 -51.50
CA CYS A 37 14.51 18.78 -50.69
C CYS A 37 15.41 19.51 -49.68
N PHE A 38 15.94 20.68 -50.02
CA PHE A 38 16.72 21.49 -49.09
C PHE A 38 15.86 22.05 -47.96
N VAL A 39 14.66 22.52 -48.26
CA VAL A 39 13.71 23.02 -47.25
C VAL A 39 13.26 21.90 -46.32
N THR A 40 12.93 20.71 -46.84
CA THR A 40 12.56 19.57 -45.98
C THR A 40 13.73 19.08 -45.13
N TYR A 41 14.96 19.07 -45.66
CA TYR A 41 16.15 18.75 -44.88
C TYR A 41 16.36 19.71 -43.71
N PHE A 42 16.23 21.02 -43.91
CA PHE A 42 16.37 22.00 -42.82
C PHE A 42 15.22 21.94 -41.81
N ILE A 43 14.00 21.59 -42.23
CA ILE A 43 12.88 21.36 -41.30
C ILE A 43 13.16 20.13 -40.42
N ILE A 44 13.64 19.03 -41.02
CA ILE A 44 14.00 17.82 -40.27
C ILE A 44 15.18 18.09 -39.35
N LEU A 45 16.21 18.82 -39.81
CA LEU A 45 17.37 19.19 -39.00
C LEU A 45 16.98 20.11 -37.83
N GLY A 46 16.04 21.03 -38.04
CA GLY A 46 15.46 21.86 -36.98
C GLY A 46 14.69 21.03 -35.95
N PHE A 47 13.89 20.05 -36.40
CA PHE A 47 13.21 19.13 -35.49
C PHE A 47 14.20 18.26 -34.71
N THR A 48 15.23 17.67 -35.33
CA THR A 48 16.21 16.83 -34.63
C THR A 48 17.10 17.64 -33.67
N MET A 49 17.34 18.92 -33.93
CA MET A 49 18.03 19.83 -33.02
C MET A 49 17.14 20.31 -31.85
N LEU A 50 15.81 20.31 -32.00
CA LEU A 50 14.83 20.70 -30.96
C LEU A 50 14.35 19.53 -30.08
N VAL A 51 14.45 18.28 -30.57
CA VAL A 51 14.10 17.07 -29.80
C VAL A 51 14.85 16.93 -28.46
N PRO A 52 16.14 17.32 -28.30
CA PRO A 52 16.82 17.23 -27.01
C PRO A 52 16.32 18.27 -25.98
N VAL A 53 15.50 19.25 -26.39
CA VAL A 53 14.96 20.31 -25.52
C VAL A 53 13.54 19.97 -25.01
N LEU A 54 12.84 19.02 -25.65
CA LEU A 54 11.46 18.66 -25.32
C LEU A 54 11.27 17.22 -24.82
N THR A 55 12.34 16.43 -24.73
CA THR A 55 12.33 15.18 -23.96
C THR A 55 12.81 15.44 -22.54
N PRO A 56 12.12 14.93 -21.49
CA PRO A 56 12.67 14.97 -20.14
C PRO A 56 14.03 14.26 -20.19
N GLN A 57 15.10 14.99 -19.86
CA GLN A 57 16.41 14.39 -19.68
C GLN A 57 16.24 13.18 -18.76
N HIS A 58 16.55 11.99 -19.28
CA HIS A 58 16.91 10.86 -18.47
C HIS A 58 18.00 11.34 -17.49
N TYR A 59 17.63 11.53 -16.23
CA TYR A 59 18.58 11.62 -15.14
C TYR A 59 19.17 10.22 -14.92
N PHE A 60 20.07 9.79 -15.81
CA PHE A 60 21.18 8.95 -15.38
C PHE A 60 22.27 9.87 -14.88
N VAL A 61 22.02 10.50 -13.73
CA VAL A 61 23.14 10.94 -12.92
C VAL A 61 23.70 9.66 -12.32
N ALA A 62 24.90 9.29 -12.74
CA ALA A 62 25.73 8.38 -11.97
C ALA A 62 26.02 9.06 -10.63
N HIS A 63 25.10 8.94 -9.68
CA HIS A 63 25.34 9.34 -8.30
C HIS A 63 26.30 8.30 -7.71
N LYS A 64 27.56 8.70 -7.53
CA LYS A 64 28.43 8.03 -6.58
C LYS A 64 27.70 8.05 -5.23
N PRO A 65 27.50 6.91 -4.56
CA PRO A 65 26.95 6.92 -3.21
C PRO A 65 27.88 7.78 -2.34
N ILE A 66 27.33 8.85 -1.76
CA ILE A 66 27.99 9.54 -0.66
C ILE A 66 27.79 8.63 0.56
N PHE A 67 28.63 7.60 0.66
CA PHE A 67 28.95 7.07 1.97
C PHE A 67 29.58 8.22 2.74
N GLY A 68 28.90 8.70 3.78
CA GLY A 68 29.51 9.62 4.73
C GLY A 68 30.80 8.99 5.25
N SER A 69 31.94 9.50 4.80
CA SER A 69 33.22 9.23 5.44
C SER A 69 33.15 9.85 6.83
N SER A 70 32.70 9.07 7.80
CA SER A 70 33.05 9.29 9.19
C SER A 70 34.57 9.16 9.24
N ARG A 71 35.28 10.29 9.36
CA ARG A 71 36.69 10.28 9.72
C ARG A 71 36.79 9.77 11.17
N GLN A 72 36.77 8.45 11.33
CA GLN A 72 37.26 7.83 12.54
C GLN A 72 38.78 7.94 12.51
N THR A 73 39.32 8.66 13.48
CA THR A 73 40.74 8.69 13.79
C THR A 73 41.19 7.25 14.06
N ILE A 74 41.92 6.66 13.12
CA ILE A 74 42.44 5.29 13.21
C ILE A 74 43.42 5.24 14.39
N LYS A 75 42.95 4.71 15.51
CA LYS A 75 43.86 4.11 16.51
C LYS A 75 44.24 2.74 15.97
N ASN A 76 45.54 2.48 15.85
CA ASN A 76 46.09 1.18 15.49
C ASN A 76 45.54 0.09 16.43
N ILE A 77 44.55 -0.66 15.95
CA ILE A 77 44.08 -1.91 16.55
C ILE A 77 44.31 -2.98 15.50
N THR A 78 45.33 -3.80 15.71
CA THR A 78 45.66 -4.98 14.89
C THR A 78 44.70 -6.14 15.18
N LYS A 79 43.42 -5.92 14.88
CA LYS A 79 42.40 -6.95 14.64
C LYS A 79 41.57 -6.41 13.49
N THR A 80 41.72 -6.99 12.30
CA THR A 80 40.81 -6.73 11.16
C THR A 80 39.38 -6.86 11.65
N ASP A 81 38.57 -5.83 11.45
CA ASP A 81 37.16 -5.84 11.83
C ASP A 81 36.44 -6.92 11.00
N TYR A 82 35.44 -7.60 11.57
CA TYR A 82 34.63 -8.55 10.81
C TYR A 82 33.94 -7.86 9.62
N TRP A 83 33.64 -6.56 9.78
CA TRP A 83 33.09 -5.70 8.74
C TRP A 83 34.08 -5.39 7.60
N ASP A 84 35.40 -5.53 7.81
CA ASP A 84 36.42 -5.36 6.77
C ASP A 84 36.49 -6.58 5.81
N LYS A 85 35.83 -7.69 6.15
CA LYS A 85 35.81 -8.94 5.36
C LYS A 85 34.44 -9.28 4.78
N CYS A 86 33.40 -8.54 5.14
CA CYS A 86 32.04 -8.84 4.72
C CYS A 86 31.72 -8.09 3.41
N GLU A 87 32.07 -8.70 2.28
CA GLU A 87 31.52 -8.27 0.99
C GLU A 87 30.04 -8.67 0.94
N LEU A 88 29.18 -7.68 1.20
CA LEU A 88 27.74 -7.91 1.14
C LEU A 88 27.32 -8.09 -0.33
N PRO A 89 26.51 -9.11 -0.64
CA PRO A 89 26.10 -9.37 -2.01
C PRO A 89 25.29 -8.19 -2.57
N VAL A 90 25.58 -7.86 -3.82
CA VAL A 90 24.72 -7.00 -4.64
C VAL A 90 23.80 -7.93 -5.41
N TYR A 91 22.51 -7.89 -5.08
CA TYR A 91 21.52 -8.72 -5.74
C TYR A 91 21.02 -8.05 -7.02
N ASP A 92 20.97 -8.79 -8.12
CA ASP A 92 20.19 -8.38 -9.28
C ASP A 92 18.70 -8.58 -8.96
N PHE A 93 17.95 -7.48 -8.88
CA PHE A 93 16.52 -7.54 -8.60
C PHE A 93 15.71 -8.05 -9.80
N TYR A 94 16.30 -8.18 -10.98
CA TYR A 94 15.66 -8.65 -12.21
C TYR A 94 16.37 -9.87 -12.82
N ASP A 95 17.00 -10.68 -11.96
CA ASP A 95 17.63 -11.93 -12.36
C ASP A 95 16.71 -12.79 -13.24
N GLU A 96 17.25 -13.42 -14.28
CA GLU A 96 16.45 -14.19 -15.26
C GLU A 96 15.62 -15.29 -14.60
N GLU A 97 16.09 -15.87 -13.49
CA GLU A 97 15.38 -16.92 -12.74
C GLU A 97 14.06 -16.41 -12.14
N ILE A 98 13.95 -15.11 -11.81
CA ILE A 98 12.73 -14.55 -11.20
C ILE A 98 11.75 -13.99 -12.24
N LEU A 99 12.21 -13.65 -13.45
CA LEU A 99 11.41 -12.92 -14.43
C LEU A 99 10.11 -13.64 -14.82
N SER A 100 10.11 -14.97 -14.83
CA SER A 100 8.91 -15.78 -15.13
C SER A 100 7.81 -15.67 -14.06
N TYR A 101 8.15 -15.20 -12.86
CA TYR A 101 7.22 -15.00 -11.73
C TYR A 101 6.81 -13.53 -11.55
N VAL A 102 7.33 -12.61 -12.36
CA VAL A 102 7.02 -11.18 -12.26
C VAL A 102 5.87 -10.82 -13.19
N GLU A 103 4.77 -10.34 -12.62
CA GLU A 103 3.59 -9.89 -13.36
C GLU A 103 3.40 -8.37 -13.20
N PRO A 104 4.14 -7.55 -13.96
CA PRO A 104 4.18 -6.10 -13.74
C PRO A 104 2.88 -5.38 -14.11
N ASN A 105 2.01 -6.03 -14.87
CA ASN A 105 0.73 -5.50 -15.35
C ASN A 105 -0.47 -6.09 -14.59
N GLU A 106 -0.23 -6.89 -13.56
CA GLU A 106 -1.32 -7.47 -12.78
C GLU A 106 -2.09 -6.37 -12.06
N ASN A 107 -3.41 -6.39 -12.22
CA ASN A 107 -4.31 -5.48 -11.54
C ASN A 107 -5.27 -6.34 -10.71
N PRO A 108 -5.17 -6.31 -9.36
CA PRO A 108 -5.98 -7.16 -8.50
C PRO A 108 -7.47 -6.80 -8.51
N ILE A 109 -7.83 -5.61 -8.99
CA ILE A 109 -9.20 -5.09 -9.02
C ILE A 109 -9.61 -4.61 -10.42
N PRO A 110 -9.48 -5.45 -11.48
CA PRO A 110 -9.61 -5.01 -12.86
C PRO A 110 -11.05 -4.66 -13.25
N TYR A 111 -12.03 -5.18 -12.51
CA TYR A 111 -13.46 -4.99 -12.74
C TYR A 111 -14.13 -4.14 -11.65
N CYS A 112 -13.35 -3.43 -10.84
CA CYS A 112 -13.93 -2.57 -9.80
C CYS A 112 -14.82 -1.49 -10.43
N ASN A 113 -15.87 -1.08 -9.71
CA ASN A 113 -16.77 -0.03 -10.15
C ASN A 113 -16.50 1.27 -9.38
N PRO A 114 -15.86 2.28 -10.00
CA PRO A 114 -15.55 3.55 -9.34
C PRO A 114 -16.79 4.32 -8.90
N ASP A 115 -17.93 4.12 -9.56
CA ASP A 115 -19.19 4.77 -9.23
C ASP A 115 -19.94 4.07 -8.08
N TYR A 116 -19.53 2.84 -7.73
CA TYR A 116 -20.12 2.13 -6.61
C TYR A 116 -19.56 2.67 -5.28
N LYS A 117 -20.17 3.76 -4.82
CA LYS A 117 -19.81 4.40 -3.55
C LYS A 117 -20.59 3.81 -2.36
N PRO A 118 -20.01 3.87 -1.14
CA PRO A 118 -20.71 3.46 0.07
C PRO A 118 -22.04 4.18 0.24
N ILE A 119 -23.06 3.41 0.60
CA ILE A 119 -24.44 3.86 0.77
C ILE A 119 -24.66 4.39 2.19
N THR A 120 -23.93 3.84 3.15
CA THR A 120 -23.95 4.19 4.57
C THR A 120 -22.72 5.04 4.91
N THR A 121 -22.82 5.85 5.97
CA THR A 121 -21.73 6.71 6.45
C THR A 121 -21.57 6.56 7.96
N LEU A 122 -20.35 6.77 8.45
CA LEU A 122 -20.04 6.97 9.86
C LEU A 122 -19.16 8.21 9.98
N ILE A 123 -19.70 9.29 10.54
CA ILE A 123 -19.02 10.58 10.63
C ILE A 123 -19.25 11.13 12.04
N ASN A 124 -18.16 11.46 12.75
CA ASN A 124 -18.18 12.09 14.07
C ASN A 124 -19.13 11.38 15.06
N GLY A 125 -19.04 10.06 15.17
CA GLY A 125 -19.88 9.29 16.08
C GLY A 125 -21.34 9.18 15.66
N SER A 126 -21.70 9.48 14.42
CA SER A 126 -23.07 9.36 13.92
C SER A 126 -23.11 8.55 12.63
N TRP A 127 -23.98 7.54 12.57
CA TRP A 127 -24.18 6.75 11.37
C TRP A 127 -25.40 7.22 10.57
N GLY A 128 -25.32 7.10 9.26
CA GLY A 128 -26.38 7.59 8.38
C GLY A 128 -26.38 6.96 6.99
N LEU A 129 -27.27 7.50 6.15
CA LEU A 129 -27.43 7.12 4.75
C LEU A 129 -27.00 8.29 3.88
N LYS A 130 -26.18 8.02 2.87
CA LYS A 130 -25.77 9.02 1.89
C LYS A 130 -26.94 9.49 1.02
N TYR A 131 -27.87 8.58 0.73
CA TYR A 131 -29.05 8.86 -0.09
C TYR A 131 -30.33 8.56 0.70
N GLN A 132 -31.08 9.61 1.06
CA GLN A 132 -32.28 9.48 1.92
C GLN A 132 -33.48 8.80 1.20
N ARG A 133 -33.50 8.73 -0.13
CA ARG A 133 -34.61 8.19 -0.94
C ARG A 133 -34.35 6.78 -1.47
N MET A 134 -33.73 5.91 -0.68
CA MET A 134 -33.54 4.52 -1.09
C MET A 134 -34.69 3.64 -0.60
N LYS A 135 -35.17 2.75 -1.47
CA LYS A 135 -36.11 1.68 -1.11
C LYS A 135 -35.39 0.52 -0.42
N LEU A 136 -34.49 0.83 0.52
CA LEU A 136 -33.69 -0.12 1.28
C LEU A 136 -33.94 0.08 2.77
N GLU A 137 -34.10 -1.03 3.48
CA GLU A 137 -34.19 -1.06 4.93
C GLU A 137 -32.80 -1.26 5.51
N CYS A 138 -32.22 -0.20 6.08
CA CYS A 138 -30.86 -0.24 6.60
C CYS A 138 -30.83 -0.36 8.12
N ARG A 139 -29.86 -1.12 8.62
CA ARG A 139 -29.59 -1.34 10.04
C ARG A 139 -28.09 -1.28 10.33
N SER A 140 -27.72 -0.90 11.54
CA SER A 140 -26.34 -0.90 11.99
C SER A 140 -26.18 -1.55 13.37
N ARG A 141 -24.97 -2.03 13.68
CA ARG A 141 -24.61 -2.46 15.03
C ARG A 141 -23.11 -2.24 15.27
N CYS A 142 -22.78 -2.05 16.53
CA CYS A 142 -21.40 -1.83 16.96
C CYS A 142 -20.69 -3.16 17.28
N HIS A 143 -19.39 -3.18 17.01
CA HIS A 143 -18.48 -4.24 17.42
C HIS A 143 -17.45 -3.68 18.41
N TRP A 144 -17.31 -4.36 19.55
CA TRP A 144 -16.28 -4.04 20.55
C TRP A 144 -15.40 -5.26 20.81
N HIS A 145 -14.16 -5.01 21.19
CA HIS A 145 -13.24 -6.08 21.58
C HIS A 145 -13.75 -6.81 22.84
N LYS A 146 -13.81 -8.15 22.80
CA LYS A 146 -14.02 -9.01 23.99
C LYS A 146 -12.78 -9.86 24.25
N SER A 147 -12.19 -10.42 23.20
CA SER A 147 -10.88 -11.09 23.19
C SER A 147 -10.29 -11.01 21.78
N GLU A 148 -9.04 -11.48 21.61
CA GLU A 148 -8.38 -11.55 20.30
C GLU A 148 -9.24 -12.22 19.21
N ARG A 149 -10.09 -13.20 19.56
CA ARG A 149 -10.90 -13.95 18.58
C ARG A 149 -12.40 -13.67 18.63
N VAL A 150 -12.84 -12.82 19.56
CA VAL A 150 -14.27 -12.62 19.80
C VAL A 150 -14.59 -11.15 20.01
N ASN A 151 -15.65 -10.68 19.34
CA ASN A 151 -16.24 -9.38 19.60
C ASN A 151 -17.42 -9.50 20.57
N ARG A 152 -17.60 -8.47 21.40
CA ARG A 152 -18.92 -8.14 21.96
C ARG A 152 -19.69 -7.40 20.86
N ILE A 153 -20.82 -7.93 20.44
CA ILE A 153 -21.62 -7.42 19.33
C ILE A 153 -22.89 -6.77 19.88
N GLY A 154 -23.20 -5.55 19.43
CA GLY A 154 -24.40 -4.83 19.81
C GLY A 154 -25.67 -5.33 19.11
N ASN A 155 -26.82 -4.88 19.60
CA ASN A 155 -28.10 -5.10 18.94
C ASN A 155 -28.19 -4.25 17.65
N TRP A 156 -28.98 -4.72 16.69
CA TRP A 156 -29.30 -3.96 15.49
C TRP A 156 -30.11 -2.70 15.82
N SER A 157 -29.67 -1.56 15.29
CA SER A 157 -30.41 -0.31 15.24
C SER A 157 -30.87 -0.04 13.82
N TYR A 158 -32.15 0.30 13.63
CA TYR A 158 -32.73 0.63 12.33
C TYR A 158 -32.83 2.14 12.08
N LYS A 159 -32.41 2.96 13.06
CA LYS A 159 -32.50 4.41 12.99
C LYS A 159 -31.10 5.01 12.88
N PRO A 160 -30.81 5.77 11.81
CA PRO A 160 -29.65 6.66 11.75
C PRO A 160 -29.53 7.52 12.99
N GLY A 161 -28.30 7.78 13.44
CA GLY A 161 -28.06 8.57 14.64
C GLY A 161 -26.74 8.27 15.33
N PRO A 162 -26.58 8.76 16.58
CA PRO A 162 -25.34 8.65 17.31
C PRO A 162 -25.02 7.21 17.69
N VAL A 163 -23.74 6.86 17.62
CA VAL A 163 -23.15 5.57 17.96
C VAL A 163 -21.84 5.79 18.71
N ASN A 164 -21.57 4.92 19.68
CA ASN A 164 -20.37 4.99 20.51
C ASN A 164 -19.51 3.73 20.31
N CYS A 165 -18.96 3.58 19.11
CA CYS A 165 -18.05 2.50 18.75
C CYS A 165 -17.15 2.89 17.58
N GLU A 166 -15.93 2.37 17.58
CA GLU A 166 -14.97 2.59 16.49
C GLU A 166 -15.22 1.72 15.28
N VAL A 167 -15.85 0.55 15.48
CA VAL A 167 -16.19 -0.39 14.40
C VAL A 167 -17.69 -0.56 14.35
N LEU A 168 -18.29 -0.12 13.24
CA LEU A 168 -19.73 -0.18 12.99
C LEU A 168 -20.01 -1.01 11.74
N GLU A 169 -20.77 -2.08 11.91
CA GLU A 169 -21.33 -2.83 10.80
C GLU A 169 -22.64 -2.18 10.36
N ALA A 170 -22.78 -1.90 9.06
CA ALA A 170 -24.00 -1.39 8.46
C ALA A 170 -24.45 -2.29 7.32
N VAL A 171 -25.73 -2.65 7.31
CA VAL A 171 -26.34 -3.59 6.36
C VAL A 171 -27.63 -2.97 5.82
N CYS A 172 -27.89 -3.12 4.53
CA CYS A 172 -29.13 -2.68 3.90
C CYS A 172 -29.79 -3.83 3.15
N ALA A 173 -31.10 -3.99 3.38
CA ALA A 173 -31.92 -5.04 2.81
C ALA A 173 -32.93 -4.50 1.79
N LYS A 174 -33.23 -5.32 0.78
CA LYS A 174 -34.31 -5.10 -0.19
C LYS A 174 -35.29 -6.27 -0.09
N ASN A 175 -36.55 -5.99 0.22
CA ASN A 175 -37.59 -7.01 0.41
C ASN A 175 -37.18 -8.12 1.40
N GLY A 176 -36.48 -7.76 2.49
CA GLY A 176 -36.02 -8.70 3.51
C GLY A 176 -34.72 -9.45 3.18
N THR A 177 -34.14 -9.28 1.99
CA THR A 177 -32.84 -9.86 1.62
C THR A 177 -31.74 -8.82 1.77
N ASP A 178 -30.69 -9.13 2.54
CA ASP A 178 -29.51 -8.28 2.67
C ASP A 178 -28.79 -8.18 1.31
N VAL A 179 -28.60 -6.97 0.78
CA VAL A 179 -28.02 -6.72 -0.56
C VAL A 179 -26.78 -5.83 -0.52
N TYR A 180 -26.51 -5.20 0.62
CA TYR A 180 -25.37 -4.31 0.85
C TYR A 180 -24.89 -4.47 2.28
N GLY A 181 -23.58 -4.54 2.48
CA GLY A 181 -22.94 -4.53 3.77
C GLY A 181 -21.65 -3.70 3.72
N TYR A 182 -21.31 -3.07 4.84
CA TYR A 182 -20.10 -2.26 4.96
C TYR A 182 -19.63 -2.20 6.41
N LEU A 183 -18.33 -2.40 6.64
CA LEU A 183 -17.71 -2.12 7.95
C LEU A 183 -17.08 -0.73 7.94
N HIS A 184 -17.66 0.15 8.74
CA HIS A 184 -17.11 1.47 8.99
C HIS A 184 -16.11 1.41 10.13
N THR A 185 -15.04 2.18 10.00
CA THR A 185 -14.12 2.54 11.07
C THR A 185 -14.27 4.02 11.40
N GLN A 186 -14.03 4.37 12.67
CA GLN A 186 -13.76 5.73 13.12
C GLN A 186 -12.83 5.67 14.33
N VAL A 187 -12.12 6.75 14.61
CA VAL A 187 -11.40 6.92 15.86
C VAL A 187 -12.22 7.81 16.78
N ILE A 188 -12.52 7.34 17.98
CA ILE A 188 -13.22 8.11 19.01
C ILE A 188 -12.15 8.74 19.92
N PRO A 189 -11.93 10.07 19.85
CA PRO A 189 -10.89 10.71 20.65
C PRO A 189 -11.08 10.46 22.14
N THR A 190 -10.01 10.07 22.80
CA THR A 190 -9.94 9.90 24.25
C THR A 190 -9.17 11.06 24.88
N PRO A 191 -9.44 11.40 26.16
CA PRO A 191 -8.77 12.52 26.83
C PRO A 191 -7.23 12.45 26.73
N PRO A 192 -6.53 13.60 26.74
CA PRO A 192 -5.06 13.62 26.69
C PRO A 192 -4.39 12.69 27.69
N LYS A 193 -3.31 12.05 27.25
CA LYS A 193 -2.58 11.10 28.07
C LYS A 193 -1.39 11.79 28.71
N GLU A 194 -1.47 12.00 30.02
CA GLU A 194 -0.35 12.56 30.77
C GLU A 194 0.84 11.58 30.78
N PRO A 195 2.06 12.07 30.51
CA PRO A 195 3.25 11.23 30.54
C PRO A 195 3.52 10.75 31.97
N LYS A 196 3.76 9.45 32.13
CA LYS A 196 4.16 8.83 33.41
C LYS A 196 5.66 8.90 33.65
N LEU A 197 6.43 9.09 32.59
CA LEU A 197 7.88 9.25 32.62
C LEU A 197 8.25 10.68 32.26
N GLU A 198 9.35 11.18 32.83
CA GLU A 198 9.83 12.52 32.52
C GLU A 198 10.24 12.62 31.04
N ASN A 199 9.57 13.51 30.31
CA ASN A 199 9.79 13.72 28.88
C ASN A 199 10.09 15.20 28.54
N LYS A 200 10.15 16.09 29.53
CA LYS A 200 10.30 17.54 29.32
C LYS A 200 11.59 17.91 28.58
N GLN A 201 12.64 17.09 28.73
CA GLN A 201 13.92 17.28 28.05
C GLN A 201 14.05 16.47 26.74
N LEU A 202 13.07 15.63 26.43
CA LEU A 202 13.10 14.75 25.27
C LEU A 202 12.35 15.40 24.10
N LYS A 203 13.01 15.50 22.94
CA LYS A 203 12.32 15.85 21.70
C LYS A 203 11.52 14.64 21.23
N GLN A 204 10.19 14.76 21.27
CA GLN A 204 9.26 13.71 20.87
C GLN A 204 8.76 13.93 19.43
N TYR A 205 8.65 12.85 18.66
CA TYR A 205 8.17 12.84 17.28
C TYR A 205 6.97 11.90 17.17
N ASP A 206 6.10 12.14 16.20
CA ASP A 206 5.13 11.11 15.81
C ASP A 206 5.89 9.96 15.14
N VAL A 207 5.50 8.72 15.46
CA VAL A 207 6.12 7.51 14.95
C VAL A 207 5.04 6.67 14.31
N THR A 208 5.20 6.37 13.02
CA THR A 208 4.30 5.50 12.27
C THR A 208 5.12 4.39 11.64
N VAL A 209 4.74 3.16 11.94
CA VAL A 209 5.28 1.95 11.34
C VAL A 209 4.22 1.39 10.41
N ILE A 210 4.56 1.24 9.12
CA ILE A 210 3.76 0.52 8.14
C ILE A 210 4.51 -0.77 7.83
N LEU A 211 3.93 -1.90 8.22
CA LEU A 211 4.49 -3.22 7.99
C LEU A 211 3.82 -3.89 6.79
N LEU A 212 4.63 -4.48 5.90
CA LEU A 212 4.14 -5.20 4.72
C LEU A 212 4.50 -6.67 4.83
N ASP A 213 3.49 -7.53 5.01
CA ASP A 213 3.63 -8.99 5.06
C ASP A 213 3.28 -9.59 3.68
N SER A 214 4.02 -10.53 3.08
CA SER A 214 5.36 -11.06 3.38
C SER A 214 6.39 -10.53 2.37
N LEU A 215 6.83 -9.28 2.54
CA LEU A 215 7.62 -8.59 1.52
C LEU A 215 9.13 -8.61 1.79
N ALA A 216 9.91 -9.22 0.89
CA ALA A 216 11.38 -9.12 0.91
C ALA A 216 11.88 -7.81 0.28
N TYR A 217 13.09 -7.36 0.65
CA TYR A 217 13.70 -6.14 0.08
C TYR A 217 13.76 -6.18 -1.46
N SER A 218 14.23 -7.29 -2.05
CA SER A 218 14.31 -7.45 -3.51
C SER A 218 12.94 -7.38 -4.18
N GLN A 219 11.91 -7.96 -3.56
CA GLN A 219 10.54 -7.88 -4.04
C GLN A 219 9.99 -6.45 -3.94
N ALA A 220 10.24 -5.75 -2.83
CA ALA A 220 9.85 -4.35 -2.67
C ALA A 220 10.43 -3.45 -3.77
N ARG A 221 11.70 -3.67 -4.15
CA ARG A 221 12.37 -2.95 -5.24
C ARG A 221 11.67 -3.11 -6.59
N ARG A 222 11.07 -4.29 -6.84
CA ARG A 222 10.29 -4.56 -8.07
C ARG A 222 8.85 -4.07 -7.98
N SER A 223 8.16 -4.34 -6.87
CA SER A 223 6.71 -4.15 -6.75
C SER A 223 6.30 -2.77 -6.24
N LEU A 224 7.19 -2.05 -5.53
CA LEU A 224 6.91 -0.73 -4.95
C LEU A 224 7.90 0.36 -5.43
N PRO A 225 8.30 0.42 -6.72
CA PRO A 225 9.33 1.34 -7.18
C PRO A 225 8.91 2.81 -6.99
N ARG A 226 7.62 3.12 -7.18
CA ARG A 226 7.06 4.46 -6.98
C ARG A 226 7.12 4.89 -5.52
N THR A 227 6.70 4.01 -4.60
CA THR A 227 6.75 4.27 -3.16
C THR A 227 8.18 4.48 -2.69
N ILE A 228 9.10 3.59 -3.04
CA ILE A 228 10.51 3.69 -2.63
C ILE A 228 11.16 4.97 -3.18
N THR A 229 10.91 5.29 -4.46
CA THR A 229 11.42 6.52 -5.08
C THR A 229 10.86 7.76 -4.39
N TYR A 230 9.56 7.78 -4.11
CA TYR A 230 8.92 8.90 -3.42
C TYR A 230 9.50 9.10 -2.01
N MET A 231 9.61 8.03 -1.23
CA MET A 231 10.17 8.07 0.12
C MET A 231 11.63 8.57 0.09
N SER A 232 12.45 8.06 -0.83
CA SER A 232 13.87 8.41 -0.89
C SER A 232 14.11 9.84 -1.40
N ASN A 233 13.38 10.25 -2.45
CA ASN A 233 13.65 11.51 -3.15
C ASN A 233 12.84 12.70 -2.59
N HIS A 234 11.75 12.46 -1.87
CA HIS A 234 10.85 13.50 -1.38
C HIS A 234 10.62 13.48 0.13
N MET A 235 11.03 12.42 0.84
CA MET A 235 10.88 12.32 2.30
C MET A 235 12.21 12.04 3.02
N ASP A 236 13.35 12.18 2.32
CA ASP A 236 14.70 11.92 2.84
C ASP A 236 14.84 10.55 3.52
N ALA A 237 14.08 9.55 3.05
CA ALA A 237 14.08 8.23 3.65
C ALA A 237 15.42 7.52 3.43
N VAL A 238 15.90 6.84 4.47
CA VAL A 238 17.11 6.02 4.42
C VAL A 238 16.71 4.55 4.24
N ILE A 239 17.28 3.91 3.22
CA ILE A 239 17.07 2.49 2.94
C ILE A 239 18.16 1.69 3.65
N PHE A 240 17.76 0.65 4.38
CA PHE A 240 18.66 -0.31 5.01
C PHE A 240 18.59 -1.66 4.28
N PRO A 241 19.37 -1.87 3.21
CA PRO A 241 19.25 -3.04 2.33
C PRO A 241 19.63 -4.38 2.97
N TYR A 242 20.27 -4.34 4.14
CA TYR A 242 20.82 -5.52 4.84
C TYR A 242 20.22 -5.73 6.23
N ILE A 243 19.06 -5.12 6.52
CA ILE A 243 18.27 -5.51 7.69
C ILE A 243 17.71 -6.90 7.44
N ASN A 244 17.97 -7.81 8.38
CA ASN A 244 17.50 -9.19 8.33
C ASN A 244 16.45 -9.47 9.41
N LYS A 245 15.58 -10.42 9.09
CA LYS A 245 14.63 -11.01 10.02
C LYS A 245 15.37 -11.88 11.05
N VAL A 246 14.84 -11.99 12.26
CA VAL A 246 15.43 -12.79 13.35
C VAL A 246 14.75 -14.14 13.55
N GLY A 247 13.78 -14.46 12.71
CA GLY A 247 13.17 -15.78 12.64
C GLY A 247 12.34 -15.95 11.38
N ASP A 248 11.83 -17.17 11.15
CA ASP A 248 11.31 -17.52 9.83
C ASP A 248 9.96 -16.91 9.48
N ASN A 249 9.05 -16.85 10.46
CA ASN A 249 7.66 -16.43 10.28
C ASN A 249 7.37 -15.05 10.90
N SER A 250 6.15 -14.52 10.74
CA SER A 250 5.77 -13.20 11.26
C SER A 250 5.91 -13.10 12.79
N ARG A 251 5.55 -14.15 13.54
CA ARG A 251 5.54 -14.12 15.01
C ARG A 251 6.92 -13.99 15.69
N PRO A 252 7.97 -14.75 15.33
CA PRO A 252 9.34 -14.51 15.82
C PRO A 252 9.81 -13.08 15.61
N ASN A 253 9.54 -12.51 14.43
CA ASN A 253 9.92 -11.14 14.10
C ASN A 253 9.10 -10.10 14.88
N GLY A 254 7.79 -10.32 15.01
CA GLY A 254 6.92 -9.50 15.84
C GLY A 254 7.32 -9.51 17.32
N ALA A 255 7.70 -10.66 17.86
CA ALA A 255 8.19 -10.75 19.25
C ALA A 255 9.46 -9.93 19.46
N ALA A 256 10.40 -9.98 18.51
CA ALA A 256 11.61 -9.18 18.54
C ALA A 256 11.32 -7.67 18.41
N LEU A 257 10.46 -7.28 17.47
CA LEU A 257 10.11 -5.87 17.23
C LEU A 257 9.30 -5.27 18.39
N TRP A 258 8.36 -6.02 18.96
CA TRP A 258 7.42 -5.48 19.94
C TRP A 258 7.89 -5.64 21.39
N PHE A 259 8.75 -6.62 21.69
CA PHE A 259 9.19 -6.90 23.06
C PHE A 259 10.71 -6.98 23.21
N GLY A 260 11.49 -6.94 22.11
CA GLY A 260 12.93 -7.16 22.16
C GLY A 260 13.29 -8.58 22.60
N LYS A 261 12.51 -9.58 22.17
CA LYS A 261 12.66 -10.99 22.58
C LYS A 261 12.82 -11.93 21.40
N LEU A 262 13.78 -12.85 21.49
CA LEU A 262 13.99 -13.93 20.54
C LEU A 262 13.08 -15.12 20.87
N LEU A 263 12.39 -15.64 19.85
CA LEU A 263 11.67 -16.92 19.93
C LEU A 263 12.45 -18.10 19.35
N GLU A 264 13.50 -17.81 18.58
CA GLU A 264 14.31 -18.78 17.86
C GLU A 264 15.78 -18.58 18.23
N LYS A 265 16.56 -19.65 18.06
CA LYS A 265 18.00 -19.64 18.32
C LYS A 265 18.68 -18.78 17.26
N LEU A 266 19.47 -17.80 17.67
CA LEU A 266 20.37 -17.11 16.73
C LEU A 266 21.62 -17.97 16.55
N ASP A 267 21.76 -18.53 15.35
CA ASP A 267 22.94 -19.29 14.96
C ASP A 267 24.08 -18.33 14.57
N ARG A 268 25.18 -18.38 15.31
CA ARG A 268 26.37 -17.56 15.05
C ARG A 268 27.60 -18.39 14.72
N SER A 269 27.41 -19.67 14.41
CA SER A 269 28.51 -20.58 14.06
C SER A 269 29.29 -20.13 12.84
N LEU A 270 28.67 -19.42 11.89
CA LEU A 270 29.34 -18.79 10.75
C LEU A 270 30.45 -17.79 11.15
N PHE A 271 30.36 -17.23 12.37
CA PHE A 271 31.35 -16.30 12.92
C PHE A 271 32.25 -16.95 13.98
N ASP A 272 32.23 -18.28 14.09
CA ASP A 272 32.88 -19.06 15.15
C ASP A 272 32.44 -18.61 16.57
N GLU A 273 31.23 -18.08 16.70
CA GLU A 273 30.64 -17.63 17.96
C GLU A 273 29.60 -18.61 18.50
N GLY A 274 29.44 -18.62 19.83
CA GLY A 274 28.40 -19.40 20.49
C GLY A 274 26.99 -18.92 20.11
N ASN A 275 26.06 -19.86 19.92
CA ASN A 275 24.67 -19.52 19.63
C ASN A 275 24.01 -18.72 20.77
N VAL A 276 23.04 -17.87 20.43
CA VAL A 276 22.18 -17.21 21.43
C VAL A 276 20.89 -18.01 21.59
N ALA A 277 20.56 -18.36 22.82
CA ALA A 277 19.33 -19.08 23.13
C ALA A 277 18.09 -18.17 22.96
N PRO A 278 16.92 -18.74 22.64
CA PRO A 278 15.66 -18.00 22.67
C PRO A 278 15.39 -17.42 24.07
N ASP A 279 14.88 -16.19 24.12
CA ASP A 279 14.42 -15.57 25.37
C ASP A 279 13.12 -16.20 25.87
N TRP A 280 12.22 -16.53 24.93
CA TRP A 280 10.93 -17.13 25.23
C TRP A 280 10.77 -18.49 24.56
N THR A 281 10.25 -19.45 25.32
CA THR A 281 9.82 -20.72 24.75
C THR A 281 8.54 -20.53 23.94
N GLN A 282 8.33 -21.44 22.99
CA GLN A 282 7.07 -21.51 22.24
C GLN A 282 5.84 -21.62 23.18
N GLU A 283 5.97 -22.37 24.28
CA GLU A 283 4.92 -22.52 25.28
C GLU A 283 4.62 -21.19 25.99
N TYR A 284 5.65 -20.47 26.43
CA TYR A 284 5.49 -19.18 27.07
C TYR A 284 4.87 -18.14 26.13
N MET A 285 5.34 -18.10 24.89
CA MET A 285 4.81 -17.20 23.86
C MET A 285 3.33 -17.49 23.59
N CYS A 286 2.93 -18.76 23.52
CA CYS A 286 1.59 -19.13 23.08
C CYS A 286 0.54 -19.17 24.21
N ASN A 287 0.92 -19.65 25.40
CA ASN A 287 -0.03 -19.99 26.48
C ASN A 287 -0.11 -18.94 27.59
N VAL A 288 0.77 -17.94 27.58
CA VAL A 288 0.74 -16.83 28.55
C VAL A 288 0.25 -15.56 27.87
N PHE A 289 -0.60 -14.79 28.54
CA PHE A 289 -1.02 -13.49 28.03
C PHE A 289 0.14 -12.50 28.09
N LYS A 290 0.32 -11.69 27.04
CA LYS A 290 1.44 -10.75 26.93
C LYS A 290 1.20 -9.39 27.63
N ASP A 291 0.08 -9.23 28.32
CA ASP A 291 -0.31 -7.97 29.00
C ASP A 291 0.71 -7.46 30.03
N ASN A 292 1.45 -8.36 30.68
CA ASN A 292 2.43 -8.01 31.71
C ASN A 292 3.86 -7.86 31.17
N GLU A 293 4.05 -8.08 29.87
CA GLU A 293 5.34 -7.88 29.24
C GLU A 293 5.55 -6.41 28.89
N THR A 294 6.81 -5.96 28.95
CA THR A 294 7.14 -4.62 28.44
C THR A 294 7.12 -4.68 26.92
N SER A 295 6.12 -4.05 26.32
CA SER A 295 6.02 -3.87 24.87
C SER A 295 6.33 -2.45 24.45
N LEU A 296 6.78 -2.29 23.22
CA LEU A 296 6.98 -1.00 22.56
C LEU A 296 5.73 -0.10 22.70
N PHE A 297 4.55 -0.71 22.54
CA PHE A 297 3.24 -0.07 22.73
C PHE A 297 3.09 0.55 24.12
N HIS A 298 3.38 -0.23 25.15
CA HIS A 298 3.27 0.22 26.54
C HIS A 298 4.29 1.31 26.87
N GLU A 299 5.50 1.23 26.29
CA GLU A 299 6.53 2.25 26.48
C GLU A 299 6.12 3.60 25.89
N PHE A 300 5.65 3.65 24.65
CA PHE A 300 5.13 4.89 24.06
C PHE A 300 3.99 5.49 24.89
N GLN A 301 3.07 4.66 25.40
CA GLN A 301 2.01 5.12 26.29
C GLN A 301 2.53 5.74 27.60
N LYS A 302 3.63 5.23 28.17
CA LYS A 302 4.26 5.83 29.36
C LYS A 302 4.82 7.22 29.07
N TYR A 303 5.23 7.50 27.84
CA TYR A 303 5.70 8.82 27.39
C TYR A 303 4.57 9.76 26.95
N GLY A 304 3.31 9.41 27.20
CA GLY A 304 2.14 10.24 26.91
C GLY A 304 1.65 10.15 25.46
N TYR A 305 2.11 9.17 24.68
CA TYR A 305 1.65 9.00 23.31
C TYR A 305 0.24 8.42 23.28
N LYS A 306 -0.54 8.85 22.29
CA LYS A 306 -1.70 8.09 21.78
C LYS A 306 -1.20 6.97 20.90
N THR A 307 -1.80 5.80 21.05
CA THR A 307 -1.30 4.62 20.36
C THR A 307 -2.37 3.91 19.52
N LEU A 308 -1.99 3.46 18.33
CA LEU A 308 -2.84 2.67 17.42
C LEU A 308 -2.15 1.38 16.98
N LEU A 309 -2.90 0.29 16.93
CA LEU A 309 -2.50 -0.98 16.35
C LEU A 309 -3.60 -1.46 15.39
N ALA A 310 -3.23 -1.64 14.13
CA ALA A 310 -4.02 -2.32 13.14
C ALA A 310 -3.18 -3.45 12.52
N GLU A 311 -3.82 -4.55 12.17
CA GLU A 311 -3.20 -5.60 11.36
C GLU A 311 -4.20 -5.97 10.26
N ASP A 312 -3.73 -6.58 9.19
CA ASP A 312 -4.55 -6.98 8.04
C ASP A 312 -5.33 -8.29 8.27
N TRP A 313 -5.02 -9.02 9.34
CA TRP A 313 -5.55 -10.38 9.57
C TRP A 313 -6.08 -10.64 10.98
N ALA A 314 -7.21 -11.36 11.11
CA ALA A 314 -7.84 -11.63 12.42
C ALA A 314 -7.08 -12.65 13.29
N GLU A 315 -6.15 -13.41 12.73
CA GLU A 315 -5.27 -14.28 13.51
C GLU A 315 -3.99 -13.61 13.99
N GLY A 316 -3.68 -12.40 13.51
CA GLY A 316 -2.66 -11.49 14.02
C GLY A 316 -1.26 -12.07 14.30
N THR A 317 -0.35 -11.19 14.70
CA THR A 317 1.05 -11.56 14.92
C THR A 317 1.25 -12.43 16.15
N LEU A 318 0.51 -12.16 17.25
CA LEU A 318 0.71 -12.86 18.52
C LEU A 318 -0.36 -13.92 18.84
N ASN A 319 -1.51 -13.87 18.17
CA ASN A 319 -2.59 -14.83 18.40
C ASN A 319 -2.50 -16.04 17.48
N TRP A 320 -1.87 -16.00 16.30
CA TRP A 320 -1.73 -17.17 15.44
C TRP A 320 -0.80 -18.26 16.05
N PRO A 321 -1.08 -19.57 15.86
CA PRO A 321 -2.30 -20.14 15.27
C PRO A 321 -3.47 -20.28 16.23
N ASN A 322 -3.19 -20.48 17.52
CA ASN A 322 -4.19 -20.56 18.60
C ASN A 322 -3.59 -20.06 19.92
N CYS A 323 -2.68 -19.09 19.83
CA CYS A 323 -2.03 -18.46 20.95
C CYS A 323 -2.93 -17.40 21.59
N ARG A 324 -2.64 -17.10 22.86
CA ARG A 324 -3.46 -16.20 23.67
C ARG A 324 -3.31 -14.73 23.28
N GLY A 325 -2.14 -14.31 22.79
CA GLY A 325 -1.84 -12.91 22.48
C GLY A 325 -2.04 -12.02 23.71
N PHE A 326 -2.83 -10.95 23.55
CA PHE A 326 -3.22 -10.07 24.65
C PHE A 326 -4.60 -10.41 25.21
N LYS A 327 -4.79 -10.24 26.52
CA LYS A 327 -6.10 -10.35 27.17
C LYS A 327 -6.89 -9.04 27.04
N LYS A 328 -6.21 -7.91 27.24
CA LYS A 328 -6.75 -6.56 27.06
C LYS A 328 -6.13 -5.92 25.83
N PRO A 329 -6.82 -4.97 25.16
CA PRO A 329 -6.21 -4.20 24.08
C PRO A 329 -4.86 -3.60 24.53
N PRO A 330 -3.75 -3.83 23.80
CA PRO A 330 -2.41 -3.39 24.21
C PRO A 330 -2.14 -1.90 23.94
N ILE A 331 -3.12 -1.21 23.36
CA ILE A 331 -2.98 0.07 22.66
C ILE A 331 -4.25 0.90 22.92
N ASP A 332 -4.26 2.21 22.64
CA ASP A 332 -5.47 3.03 22.83
C ASP A 332 -6.55 2.74 21.76
N HIS A 333 -6.15 2.58 20.49
CA HIS A 333 -7.01 2.29 19.34
C HIS A 333 -6.64 0.97 18.68
N TYR A 334 -7.47 -0.05 18.87
CA TYR A 334 -7.17 -1.43 18.44
C TYR A 334 -8.15 -1.90 17.38
N MET A 335 -7.66 -2.16 16.17
CA MET A 335 -8.50 -2.53 15.03
C MET A 335 -9.07 -3.96 15.09
N ARG A 336 -8.69 -4.78 16.08
CA ARG A 336 -9.13 -6.19 16.23
C ARG A 336 -10.63 -6.42 16.03
N PRO A 337 -11.54 -5.56 16.51
CA PRO A 337 -12.96 -5.75 16.26
C PRO A 337 -13.34 -5.72 14.78
N PHE A 338 -12.65 -4.93 13.95
CA PHE A 338 -12.85 -4.88 12.50
C PHE A 338 -12.47 -6.22 11.86
N GLN A 339 -11.26 -6.70 12.12
CA GLN A 339 -10.77 -7.96 11.55
C GLN A 339 -11.64 -9.14 11.98
N ASN A 340 -12.06 -9.17 13.25
CA ASN A 340 -12.99 -10.18 13.73
C ASN A 340 -14.36 -10.08 13.04
N ALA A 341 -14.90 -8.89 12.82
CA ALA A 341 -16.16 -8.71 12.08
C ALA A 341 -16.05 -9.22 10.64
N MET A 342 -14.90 -8.96 10.00
CA MET A 342 -14.64 -9.31 8.62
C MET A 342 -14.46 -10.82 8.42
N GLU A 343 -13.61 -11.47 9.23
CA GLU A 343 -13.15 -12.83 8.92
C GLU A 343 -13.82 -13.91 9.78
N ARG A 344 -14.19 -13.59 11.02
CA ARG A 344 -14.67 -14.62 11.95
C ARG A 344 -16.11 -15.02 11.65
N LYS A 345 -16.39 -16.30 11.82
CA LYS A 345 -17.77 -16.82 11.76
C LYS A 345 -18.62 -16.14 12.85
N TYR A 346 -19.87 -15.83 12.51
CA TYR A 346 -20.85 -15.24 13.44
C TYR A 346 -20.55 -13.82 13.95
N HIS A 347 -19.58 -13.12 13.37
CA HIS A 347 -19.27 -11.75 13.76
C HIS A 347 -19.97 -10.74 12.83
N GLY A 348 -19.45 -10.50 11.63
CA GLY A 348 -20.19 -9.79 10.57
C GLY A 348 -21.11 -10.72 9.78
N VAL A 349 -22.12 -10.15 9.12
CA VAL A 349 -22.96 -10.87 8.15
C VAL A 349 -22.24 -10.99 6.80
N GLU A 350 -22.66 -11.96 5.98
CA GLU A 350 -21.93 -12.31 4.75
C GLU A 350 -21.77 -11.14 3.77
N VAL A 351 -22.83 -10.37 3.52
CA VAL A 351 -22.75 -9.20 2.61
C VAL A 351 -21.75 -8.14 3.09
N THR A 352 -21.57 -8.02 4.40
CA THR A 352 -20.58 -7.12 4.99
C THR A 352 -19.17 -7.63 4.73
N LYS A 353 -18.94 -8.93 4.82
CA LYS A 353 -17.61 -9.54 4.60
C LYS A 353 -17.10 -9.36 3.18
N ASN A 354 -18.01 -9.19 2.22
CA ASN A 354 -17.67 -9.05 0.82
C ASN A 354 -17.36 -7.60 0.40
N HIS A 355 -17.49 -6.62 1.29
CA HIS A 355 -17.32 -5.20 0.94
C HIS A 355 -15.88 -4.80 0.55
N LEU A 356 -14.88 -5.68 0.75
CA LEU A 356 -13.47 -5.49 0.33
C LEU A 356 -13.02 -6.48 -0.75
N ASN A 357 -13.97 -7.10 -1.47
CA ASN A 357 -13.66 -8.03 -2.57
C ASN A 357 -13.18 -7.33 -3.87
N GLY A 358 -13.07 -6.00 -3.87
CA GLY A 358 -12.69 -5.20 -5.02
C GLY A 358 -13.85 -4.51 -5.75
N ASP A 359 -15.12 -4.89 -5.56
CA ASP A 359 -16.24 -4.31 -6.33
C ASP A 359 -16.39 -2.79 -6.17
N MET A 360 -16.08 -2.28 -4.97
CA MET A 360 -16.09 -0.85 -4.63
C MET A 360 -14.73 -0.16 -4.84
N CYS A 361 -13.82 -0.77 -5.63
CA CYS A 361 -12.42 -0.35 -5.77
C CYS A 361 -11.72 -0.22 -4.42
N ARG A 362 -11.97 -1.16 -3.52
CA ARG A 362 -11.50 -1.15 -2.13
C ARG A 362 -11.06 -2.55 -1.73
N GLU A 363 -9.93 -2.59 -1.03
CA GLU A 363 -9.24 -3.80 -0.59
C GLU A 363 -8.88 -3.69 0.91
N TYR A 364 -8.35 -4.77 1.49
CA TYR A 364 -7.97 -4.83 2.90
C TYR A 364 -7.03 -3.70 3.34
N HIS A 365 -5.95 -3.43 2.59
CA HIS A 365 -4.98 -2.40 2.96
C HIS A 365 -5.59 -0.99 3.02
N HIS A 366 -6.64 -0.71 2.25
CA HIS A 366 -7.33 0.59 2.30
C HIS A 366 -7.97 0.85 3.66
N THR A 367 -8.46 -0.19 4.36
CA THR A 367 -9.10 0.00 5.67
C THR A 367 -8.08 0.31 6.76
N LEU A 368 -6.88 -0.27 6.67
CA LEU A 368 -5.76 0.03 7.58
C LEU A 368 -5.30 1.48 7.42
N LEU A 369 -5.12 1.92 6.18
CA LEU A 369 -4.70 3.29 5.88
C LEU A 369 -5.79 4.32 6.23
N ASP A 370 -7.07 4.00 6.02
CA ASP A 370 -8.18 4.85 6.44
C ASP A 370 -8.23 4.99 7.97
N TYR A 371 -8.08 3.90 8.72
CA TYR A 371 -8.08 3.94 10.18
C TYR A 371 -6.84 4.68 10.72
N LEU A 372 -5.68 4.53 10.07
CA LEU A 372 -4.50 5.35 10.36
C LEU A 372 -4.78 6.84 10.12
N GLY A 373 -5.37 7.22 8.98
CA GLY A 373 -5.72 8.61 8.68
C GLY A 373 -6.66 9.21 9.73
N GLN A 374 -7.73 8.47 10.07
CA GLN A 374 -8.68 8.86 11.13
C GLN A 374 -7.99 9.07 12.49
N PHE A 375 -6.98 8.24 12.80
CA PHE A 375 -6.20 8.36 14.03
C PHE A 375 -5.27 9.58 14.04
N LEU A 376 -4.61 9.86 12.92
CA LEU A 376 -3.76 11.04 12.78
C LEU A 376 -4.59 12.33 12.94
N ASP A 377 -5.79 12.37 12.35
CA ASP A 377 -6.72 13.50 12.43
C ASP A 377 -7.33 13.69 13.81
N ALA A 378 -7.58 12.59 14.55
CA ALA A 378 -8.20 12.63 15.88
C ALA A 378 -7.33 13.29 16.96
N TYR A 379 -6.01 13.36 16.75
CA TYR A 379 -5.05 13.82 17.76
C TYR A 379 -3.99 14.79 17.17
N PRO A 380 -4.39 16.03 16.81
CA PRO A 380 -3.46 17.02 16.28
C PRO A 380 -2.43 17.48 17.33
N ASP A 381 -2.85 17.57 18.60
CA ASP A 381 -2.04 18.15 19.68
C ASP A 381 -1.33 17.12 20.56
N GLN A 382 -1.36 15.84 20.17
CA GLN A 382 -0.71 14.76 20.93
C GLN A 382 0.25 13.95 20.07
N LYS A 383 1.30 13.47 20.73
CA LYS A 383 2.27 12.58 20.10
C LYS A 383 1.63 11.23 19.82
N LYS A 384 1.87 10.70 18.64
CA LYS A 384 1.22 9.50 18.11
C LYS A 384 2.23 8.42 17.84
N PHE A 385 1.91 7.21 18.26
CA PHE A 385 2.59 6.00 17.83
C PHE A 385 1.56 5.11 17.13
N SER A 386 1.80 4.77 15.87
CA SER A 386 0.94 3.85 15.13
C SER A 386 1.75 2.69 14.55
N TRP A 387 1.16 1.51 14.61
CA TRP A 387 1.65 0.31 13.93
C TRP A 387 0.50 -0.25 13.09
N VAL A 388 0.68 -0.27 11.76
CA VAL A 388 -0.33 -0.75 10.81
C VAL A 388 0.22 -1.79 9.86
#